data_AF-A0A1B8TU80-F1
#
_entry.id   AF-A0A1B8TU80-F1
#
_cell.length_a   1.000
_cell.length_b   1.000
_cell.length_c   1.000
_cell.angle_alpha   90.00
_cell.angle_beta   90.00
_cell.angle_gamma   90.00
#
_symmetry.space_group_name_H-M   'P 1'
#
loop_
_entity.id
_entity.type
_entity.pdbx_description
1 polymer ?
#
loop_
_entity_poly.entity_id
_entity_poly.type
_entity_poly.pdbx_seq_one_letter_code
_entity_poly.pdbx_strand_id
1 'polypeptide(L)'
;MKYLLIIYIALGLVLSCIISIEYNCLGDEMFPKFYGSPFVFVKTSIASSLEYYYGILGIILNTLIWSLVLLVINLFIRKLTKKVKDLKIIKWFRILIIGFLLLFSTLNILMSYELSGRGFDENLNYWHLNMEEDAKIWKMNCEGKIRLFLI
;
A
#
# COMPACT_ATOMS: atom_id res chain seq x y z
N MET A 1 -2.48 -17.08 -10.65
CA MET A 1 -1.17 -16.43 -10.51
C MET A 1 -0.21 -17.35 -9.78
N LYS A 2 1.09 -17.27 -10.08
CA LYS A 2 2.13 -17.83 -9.22
C LYS A 2 2.18 -17.02 -7.91
N TYR A 3 2.57 -17.64 -6.79
CA TYR A 3 2.58 -16.97 -5.48
C TYR A 3 3.45 -15.71 -5.44
N LEU A 4 4.60 -15.71 -6.12
CA LEU A 4 5.47 -14.53 -6.23
C LEU A 4 4.79 -13.32 -6.90
N LEU A 5 3.93 -13.56 -7.91
CA LEU A 5 3.19 -12.48 -8.57
C LEU A 5 2.14 -11.87 -7.64
N ILE A 6 1.60 -12.66 -6.71
CA ILE A 6 0.63 -12.17 -5.72
C ILE A 6 1.31 -11.19 -4.77
N ILE A 7 2.50 -11.54 -4.27
CA ILE A 7 3.27 -10.68 -3.38
C ILE A 7 3.67 -9.39 -4.08
N TYR A 8 4.14 -9.48 -5.34
CA TYR A 8 4.50 -8.31 -6.13
C TYR A 8 3.31 -7.35 -6.34
N ILE A 9 2.14 -7.90 -6.68
CA ILE A 9 0.92 -7.09 -6.86
C ILE A 9 0.45 -6.49 -5.54
N ALA A 10 0.55 -7.24 -4.43
CA ALA A 10 0.22 -6.74 -3.11
C ALA A 10 1.10 -5.55 -2.71
N LEU A 11 2.41 -5.63 -2.96
CA LEU A 11 3.33 -4.53 -2.69
C LEU A 11 2.94 -3.26 -3.46
N GLY A 12 2.67 -3.39 -4.77
CA GLY A 12 2.22 -2.25 -5.59
C GLY A 12 0.88 -1.66 -5.13
N LEU A 13 -0.06 -2.50 -4.69
CA LEU A 13 -1.34 -2.04 -4.11
C LEU A 13 -1.14 -1.28 -2.80
N VAL A 14 -0.29 -1.78 -1.90
CA VAL A 14 0.03 -1.09 -0.65
C VAL A 14 0.63 0.28 -0.95
N LEU A 15 1.64 0.33 -1.80
CA LEU A 15 2.31 1.57 -2.17
C LEU A 15 1.39 2.58 -2.89
N SER A 16 0.38 2.10 -3.63
CA SER A 16 -0.58 2.99 -4.31
C SER A 16 -1.46 3.83 -3.39
N CYS A 17 -1.55 3.46 -2.09
CA CYS A 17 -2.43 4.11 -1.11
C CYS A 17 -3.91 4.23 -1.50
N ILE A 18 -4.40 3.55 -2.56
CA ILE A 18 -5.80 3.60 -3.03
C ILE A 18 -6.77 3.27 -1.89
N ILE A 19 -6.44 2.23 -1.14
CA ILE A 19 -7.19 1.81 0.04
C ILE A 19 -6.31 2.12 1.24
N SER A 20 -6.42 3.34 1.77
CA SER A 20 -5.68 3.75 2.96
C SER A 20 -6.57 4.41 4.01
N ILE A 21 -6.15 4.31 5.26
CA ILE A 21 -6.74 4.99 6.40
C ILE A 21 -5.90 6.24 6.61
N GLU A 22 -6.51 7.42 6.49
CA GLU A 22 -5.87 8.69 6.83
C GLU A 22 -6.04 8.89 8.34
N TYR A 23 -4.93 8.91 9.06
CA TYR A 23 -4.90 9.25 10.47
C TYR A 23 -4.53 10.72 10.59
N ASN A 24 -5.47 11.49 11.13
CA ASN A 24 -5.23 12.89 11.46
C ASN A 24 -4.92 12.98 12.96
N CYS A 25 -3.71 13.40 13.30
CA CYS A 25 -3.31 13.60 14.68
C CYS A 25 -3.54 15.06 15.05
N LEU A 26 -4.40 15.31 16.03
CA LEU A 26 -4.70 16.65 16.55
C LEU A 26 -3.80 16.94 17.75
N GLY A 27 -3.11 18.08 17.72
CA GLY A 27 -2.42 18.68 18.88
C GLY A 27 -1.93 20.09 18.58
N ASP A 28 -1.14 20.65 19.51
CA ASP A 28 -0.78 22.07 19.53
C ASP A 28 0.13 22.53 18.38
N GLU A 29 0.81 21.60 17.70
CA GLU A 29 1.60 21.88 16.50
C GLU A 29 0.98 21.21 15.27
N MET A 30 1.13 21.81 14.07
CA MET A 30 0.70 21.15 12.83
C MET A 30 1.59 19.93 12.58
N PHE A 31 1.03 18.74 12.80
CA PHE A 31 1.71 17.48 12.53
C PHE A 31 1.37 16.91 11.15
N PRO A 32 2.23 16.04 10.62
CA PRO A 32 2.06 15.47 9.32
C PRO A 32 0.94 14.43 9.29
N LYS A 33 0.35 14.23 8.11
CA LYS A 33 -0.69 13.23 7.91
C LYS A 33 -0.06 11.86 7.78
N PHE A 34 -0.69 10.87 8.40
CA PHE A 34 -0.27 9.47 8.30
C PHE A 34 -1.27 8.68 7.47
N TYR A 35 -0.78 7.80 6.59
CA TYR A 35 -1.61 6.87 5.82
C TYR A 35 -1.22 5.41 6.14
N GLY A 36 -2.23 4.54 6.23
CA GLY A 36 -2.05 3.12 6.55
C GLY A 36 -2.98 2.17 5.80
N SER A 37 -2.67 0.87 5.73
CA SER A 37 -3.55 -0.13 5.10
C SER A 37 -3.31 -1.59 5.51
N PRO A 38 -3.71 -2.08 6.71
CA PRO A 38 -4.26 -1.43 7.90
C PRO A 38 -3.22 -0.82 8.85
N PHE A 39 -1.94 -1.14 8.70
CA PHE A 39 -0.84 -0.57 9.48
C PHE A 39 -0.35 0.73 8.86
N VAL A 40 0.07 1.69 9.67
CA VAL A 40 0.63 2.97 9.20
C VAL A 40 1.96 2.74 8.50
N PHE A 41 2.12 3.27 7.29
CA PHE A 41 3.35 3.09 6.52
C PHE A 41 3.74 4.32 5.69
N VAL A 42 2.95 5.38 5.68
CA VAL A 42 3.29 6.65 5.02
C VAL A 42 3.08 7.81 5.97
N LYS A 43 3.98 8.78 5.94
CA LYS A 43 3.88 10.07 6.62
C LYS A 43 4.24 11.19 5.64
N THR A 44 3.47 12.28 5.60
CA THR A 44 3.83 13.47 4.82
C THR A 44 4.94 14.27 5.50
N SER A 45 5.77 14.99 4.76
CA SER A 45 6.66 16.00 5.34
C SER A 45 5.86 17.26 5.73
N ILE A 46 6.32 17.95 6.78
CA ILE A 46 5.80 19.27 7.16
C ILE A 46 6.45 20.36 6.28
N ALA A 47 7.68 20.13 5.83
CA ALA A 47 8.49 21.09 5.10
C ALA A 47 8.19 21.13 3.59
N SER A 48 7.79 19.98 3.00
CA SER A 48 7.52 19.85 1.58
C SER A 48 6.25 19.03 1.32
N SER A 49 5.32 19.57 0.55
CA SER A 49 4.01 18.95 0.27
C SER A 49 4.08 17.69 -0.62
N LEU A 50 5.26 17.35 -1.16
CA LEU A 50 5.49 16.20 -2.02
C LEU A 50 6.43 15.14 -1.42
N GLU A 51 6.99 15.39 -0.23
CA GLU A 51 7.87 14.43 0.44
C GLU A 51 7.05 13.47 1.30
N TYR A 52 7.20 12.19 1.01
CA TYR A 52 6.59 11.10 1.76
C TYR A 52 7.68 10.26 2.41
N TYR A 53 7.55 10.05 3.71
CA TYR A 53 8.34 9.10 4.46
C TYR A 53 7.60 7.77 4.51
N TYR A 54 8.34 6.67 4.49
CA TYR A 54 7.76 5.33 4.50
C TYR A 54 8.20 4.51 5.71
N GLY A 55 7.26 3.77 6.28
CA GLY A 55 7.46 2.83 7.38
C GLY A 55 7.69 1.42 6.85
N ILE A 56 8.90 0.86 7.01
CA ILE A 56 9.26 -0.46 6.45
C ILE A 56 8.36 -1.56 7.01
N LEU A 57 8.18 -1.59 8.34
CA LEU A 57 7.35 -2.59 8.98
C LEU A 57 5.90 -2.51 8.50
N GLY A 58 5.37 -1.29 8.35
CA GLY A 58 4.04 -1.05 7.80
C GLY A 58 3.91 -1.59 6.37
N ILE A 59 4.88 -1.31 5.49
CA ILE A 59 4.89 -1.84 4.11
C ILE A 59 4.86 -3.36 4.12
N ILE A 60 5.73 -4.00 4.91
CA ILE A 60 5.84 -5.47 4.95
C ILE A 60 4.55 -6.09 5.46
N LEU A 61 4.03 -5.61 6.59
CA LEU A 61 2.81 -6.17 7.20
C LEU A 61 1.59 -5.98 6.30
N ASN A 62 1.43 -4.79 5.71
CA ASN A 62 0.35 -4.52 4.76
C ASN A 62 0.48 -5.40 3.51
N THR A 63 1.70 -5.60 3.00
CA THR A 63 1.96 -6.46 1.83
C THR A 63 1.58 -7.91 2.12
N LEU A 64 1.85 -8.40 3.33
CA LEU A 64 1.45 -9.75 3.76
C LEU A 64 -0.08 -9.90 3.84
N ILE A 65 -0.78 -8.92 4.44
CA ILE A 65 -2.24 -8.92 4.53
C ILE A 65 -2.87 -8.90 3.13
N TRP A 66 -2.44 -7.98 2.28
CA TRP A 66 -2.98 -7.87 0.92
C TRP A 66 -2.63 -9.08 0.05
N SER A 67 -1.48 -9.71 0.27
CA SER A 67 -1.14 -10.99 -0.38
C SER A 67 -2.14 -12.08 -0.02
N LEU A 68 -2.56 -12.15 1.25
CA LEU A 68 -3.55 -13.13 1.71
C LEU A 68 -4.93 -12.84 1.11
N VAL A 69 -5.35 -11.57 1.06
CA VAL A 69 -6.61 -11.15 0.41
C VAL A 69 -6.62 -11.53 -1.07
N LEU A 70 -5.56 -11.20 -1.82
CA LEU A 70 -5.43 -11.56 -3.22
C LEU A 70 -5.40 -13.07 -3.45
N LEU A 71 -4.82 -13.83 -2.53
CA LEU A 71 -4.82 -15.29 -2.58
C LEU A 71 -6.25 -15.83 -2.46
N VAL A 72 -7.03 -15.34 -1.50
CA VAL A 72 -8.45 -15.71 -1.33
C VAL A 72 -9.26 -15.36 -2.58
N ILE A 73 -9.07 -14.16 -3.14
CA ILE A 73 -9.72 -13.75 -4.40
C ILE A 73 -9.35 -14.70 -5.54
N ASN A 74 -8.06 -15.03 -5.71
CA ASN A 74 -7.61 -15.96 -6.76
C ASN A 74 -8.17 -17.39 -6.55
N LEU A 75 -8.36 -17.84 -5.31
CA LEU A 75 -9.05 -19.12 -5.02
C LEU A 75 -10.52 -19.06 -5.41
N PHE A 76 -11.22 -17.98 -5.07
CA PHE A 76 -12.62 -17.78 -5.42
C PHE A 76 -12.84 -17.73 -6.94
N ILE A 77 -12.03 -16.94 -7.64
CA ILE A 77 -12.04 -16.86 -9.11
C ILE A 77 -11.80 -18.25 -9.72
N ARG A 78 -10.79 -19.00 -9.25
CA ARG A 78 -10.52 -20.36 -9.73
C ARG A 78 -11.72 -21.29 -9.52
N LYS A 79 -12.39 -21.20 -8.37
CA LYS A 79 -13.58 -22.02 -8.06
C LYS A 79 -14.75 -21.67 -8.96
N LEU A 80 -14.98 -20.39 -9.24
CA LEU A 80 -16.01 -19.93 -10.19
C LEU A 80 -15.70 -20.37 -11.62
N THR A 81 -14.46 -20.20 -12.07
CA THR A 81 -14.06 -20.60 -13.43
C THR A 81 -14.19 -22.11 -13.65
N LYS A 82 -13.95 -22.95 -12.63
CA LYS A 82 -14.15 -24.41 -12.74
C LYS A 82 -15.62 -24.80 -13.00
N LYS A 83 -16.60 -24.01 -12.55
CA LYS A 83 -18.02 -24.29 -12.78
C LYS A 83 -18.48 -23.93 -14.20
N VAL A 84 -17.76 -23.05 -14.89
CA VAL A 84 -18.12 -22.55 -16.22
C VAL A 84 -17.30 -23.29 -17.27
N LYS A 85 -17.95 -24.25 -17.96
CA LYS A 85 -17.25 -25.39 -18.57
C LYS A 85 -16.32 -25.05 -19.75
N ASP A 86 -16.54 -23.99 -20.53
CA ASP A 86 -15.57 -23.55 -21.56
C ASP A 86 -15.92 -22.20 -22.16
N LEU A 87 -15.41 -21.11 -21.57
CA LEU A 87 -15.42 -19.80 -22.22
C LEU A 87 -13.99 -19.30 -22.37
N LYS A 88 -13.46 -19.37 -23.60
CA LYS A 88 -12.18 -18.76 -24.00
C LYS A 88 -12.10 -17.28 -23.54
N ILE A 89 -13.25 -16.60 -23.55
CA ILE A 89 -13.42 -15.22 -23.09
C ILE A 89 -13.01 -15.04 -21.62
N ILE A 90 -13.42 -15.95 -20.71
CA ILE A 90 -13.08 -15.84 -19.29
C ILE A 90 -11.57 -16.01 -19.06
N LYS A 91 -10.94 -16.93 -19.80
CA LYS A 91 -9.47 -17.12 -19.74
C LYS A 91 -8.73 -15.87 -20.22
N TRP A 92 -9.18 -15.26 -21.31
CA TRP A 92 -8.63 -14.01 -21.85
C TRP A 92 -8.79 -12.85 -20.88
N PHE A 93 -10.00 -12.65 -20.35
CA PHE A 93 -10.30 -11.59 -19.39
C PHE A 93 -9.44 -11.70 -18.12
N ARG A 94 -9.22 -12.93 -17.63
CA ARG A 94 -8.33 -13.19 -16.50
C ARG A 94 -6.89 -12.78 -16.79
N ILE A 95 -6.37 -13.05 -17.99
CA ILE A 95 -5.01 -12.64 -18.38
C ILE A 95 -4.92 -11.12 -18.42
N LEU A 96 -5.92 -10.45 -18.99
CA LEU A 96 -5.99 -8.99 -19.08
C LEU A 96 -5.98 -8.36 -17.68
N ILE A 97 -6.82 -8.83 -16.75
CA ILE A 97 -6.83 -8.35 -15.36
C ILE A 97 -5.46 -8.53 -14.70
N ILE A 98 -4.85 -9.70 -14.81
CA ILE A 98 -3.54 -9.95 -14.20
C ILE A 98 -2.47 -9.03 -14.82
N GLY A 99 -2.50 -8.84 -16.14
CA GLY A 99 -1.59 -7.93 -16.84
C GLY A 99 -1.75 -6.48 -16.39
N PHE A 100 -3.00 -6.01 -16.27
CA PHE A 100 -3.30 -4.69 -15.75
C PHE A 100 -2.80 -4.50 -14.32
N LEU A 101 -3.08 -5.46 -13.42
CA LEU A 101 -2.60 -5.40 -12.03
C LEU A 101 -1.07 -5.39 -11.94
N LEU A 102 -0.38 -6.13 -12.81
CA LEU A 102 1.07 -6.11 -12.86
C LEU A 102 1.59 -4.74 -13.31
N LEU A 103 1.07 -4.21 -14.42
CA LEU A 103 1.45 -2.88 -14.92
C LEU A 103 1.21 -1.80 -13.86
N PHE A 104 0.02 -1.81 -13.27
CA PHE A 104 -0.37 -0.89 -12.20
C PHE A 104 0.61 -0.98 -11.01
N SER A 105 0.93 -2.20 -10.56
CA SER A 105 1.85 -2.41 -9.45
C SER A 105 3.25 -1.90 -9.77
N THR A 106 3.76 -2.18 -10.97
CA THR A 106 5.07 -1.71 -11.43
C THR A 106 5.15 -0.19 -11.42
N LEU A 107 4.13 0.50 -11.94
CA LEU A 107 4.09 1.97 -11.96
C LEU A 107 4.09 2.56 -10.55
N ASN A 108 3.34 1.99 -9.62
CA ASN A 108 3.30 2.47 -8.24
C ASN A 108 4.61 2.22 -7.49
N ILE A 109 5.25 1.08 -7.72
CA ILE A 109 6.58 0.80 -7.15
C ILE A 109 7.61 1.79 -7.68
N LEU A 110 7.60 2.07 -8.99
CA LEU A 110 8.51 3.05 -9.60
C LEU A 110 8.27 4.47 -9.06
N MET A 111 7.01 4.92 -9.03
CA MET A 111 6.67 6.24 -8.47
C MET A 111 7.08 6.33 -7.01
N SER A 112 6.81 5.29 -6.22
CA SER A 112 7.21 5.27 -4.82
C SER A 112 8.72 5.37 -4.68
N TYR A 113 9.49 4.61 -5.47
CA TYR A 113 10.96 4.66 -5.44
C TYR A 113 11.53 6.05 -5.77
N GLU A 114 10.96 6.76 -6.76
CA GLU A 114 11.39 8.12 -7.10
C GLU A 114 10.97 9.14 -6.05
N LEU A 115 9.78 8.99 -5.45
CA LEU A 115 9.24 9.93 -4.44
C LEU A 115 9.80 9.69 -3.03
N SER A 116 10.06 8.44 -2.64
CA SER A 116 10.51 8.05 -1.30
C SER A 116 12.00 8.27 -1.05
N GLY A 117 12.73 8.79 -2.05
CA GLY A 117 14.19 8.91 -2.05
C GLY A 117 14.94 7.59 -1.87
N ARG A 118 16.26 7.66 -2.01
CA ARG A 118 17.11 6.49 -2.30
C ARG A 118 17.81 5.85 -1.09
N GLY A 119 17.49 6.19 0.16
CA GLY A 119 18.35 5.76 1.27
C GLY A 119 17.79 5.80 2.69
N PHE A 120 18.62 5.29 3.61
CA PHE A 120 18.41 5.20 5.06
C PHE A 120 19.23 6.27 5.83
N ASP A 121 19.63 7.34 5.17
CA ASP A 121 20.54 8.34 5.72
C ASP A 121 19.75 9.59 6.11
N GLU A 122 20.05 10.25 7.23
CA GLU A 122 19.19 11.32 7.82
C GLU A 122 19.02 12.52 6.88
N ASN A 123 19.90 12.65 5.89
CA ASN A 123 19.90 13.68 4.86
C ASN A 123 19.25 13.24 3.53
N LEU A 124 18.70 12.03 3.45
CA LEU A 124 17.97 11.46 2.32
C LEU A 124 16.60 10.99 2.84
N ASN A 125 15.51 11.16 2.07
CA ASN A 125 14.14 10.80 2.47
C ASN A 125 14.09 9.49 3.30
N TYR A 126 13.91 9.64 4.62
CA TYR A 126 14.24 8.61 5.58
C TYR A 126 13.17 7.52 5.65
N TRP A 127 13.59 6.27 5.57
CA TRP A 127 12.71 5.12 5.78
C TRP A 127 12.65 4.84 7.28
N HIS A 128 11.51 5.09 7.91
CA HIS A 128 11.32 4.82 9.33
C HIS A 128 11.12 3.32 9.55
N LEU A 129 11.75 2.75 10.59
CA LEU A 129 11.50 1.35 10.95
C LEU A 129 10.08 1.17 11.49
N ASN A 130 9.64 2.05 12.40
CA ASN A 130 8.34 1.95 13.07
C ASN A 130 7.69 3.33 13.31
N MET A 131 6.82 3.76 12.39
CA MET A 131 6.14 5.05 12.50
C MET A 131 5.07 5.12 13.60
N GLU A 132 4.54 3.98 14.06
CA GLU A 132 3.56 3.95 15.15
C GLU A 132 4.20 4.30 16.51
N GLU A 133 5.47 3.97 16.68
CA GLU A 133 6.22 4.26 17.89
C GLU A 133 6.57 5.74 17.96
N ASP A 134 6.95 6.33 16.82
CA ASP A 134 7.10 7.77 16.67
C ASP A 134 5.81 8.48 17.09
N ALA A 135 4.65 8.11 16.53
CA ALA A 135 3.36 8.74 16.87
C ALA A 135 2.99 8.66 18.37
N LYS A 136 3.33 7.55 19.05
CA LYS A 136 3.08 7.37 20.50
C LYS A 136 4.00 8.23 21.37
N ILE A 137 5.25 8.42 20.96
CA ILE A 137 6.22 9.26 21.68
C ILE A 137 5.72 10.71 21.79
N TRP A 138 4.99 11.20 20.78
CA TRP A 138 4.45 12.56 20.75
C TRP A 138 3.15 12.78 21.57
N LYS A 139 2.64 11.77 22.29
CA LYS A 139 1.43 11.87 23.15
C LYS A 139 0.20 12.46 22.44
N MET A 140 0.02 12.19 21.15
CA MET A 140 -1.09 12.74 20.38
C MET A 140 -2.31 11.81 20.34
N ASN A 141 -3.51 12.40 20.27
CA ASN A 141 -4.73 11.67 19.95
C ASN A 141 -4.92 11.65 18.43
N CYS A 142 -4.64 10.52 17.81
CA CYS A 142 -4.85 10.32 16.38
C CYS A 142 -6.23 9.68 16.13
N GLU A 143 -7.09 10.38 15.39
CA GLU A 143 -8.36 9.82 14.93
C GLU A 143 -8.19 9.27 13.51
N GLY A 144 -8.36 7.95 13.37
CA GLY A 144 -8.33 7.29 12.06
C GLY A 144 -9.65 7.51 11.32
N LYS A 145 -9.61 8.16 10.16
CA LYS A 145 -10.74 8.22 9.23
C LYS A 145 -10.41 7.41 8.00
N ILE A 146 -11.21 6.38 7.73
CA ILE A 146 -11.10 5.61 6.50
C ILE A 146 -11.40 6.56 5.34
N ARG A 147 -10.44 6.73 4.43
CA ARG A 147 -10.64 7.49 3.19
C ARG A 147 -10.37 6.58 2.01
N LEU A 148 -11.40 6.37 1.19
CA LEU A 148 -11.20 5.81 -0.14
C LEU A 148 -10.63 6.91 -1.02
N PHE A 149 -9.35 6.82 -1.33
CA PHE A 149 -8.75 7.67 -2.36
C PHE A 149 -9.17 7.11 -3.72
N LEU A 150 -10.29 7.60 -4.22
CA LEU A 150 -10.59 7.57 -5.64
C LEU A 150 -9.70 8.66 -6.27
N ILE A 151 -8.53 8.25 -6.74
CA ILE A 151 -7.73 9.06 -7.68
C ILE A 151 -8.55 9.22 -8.96
#